data_AF-A0A4U5NSF0-F1
#
_entry.id   AF-A0A4U5NSF0-F1
#
_cell.length_a   1.000
_cell.length_b   1.000
_cell.length_c   1.000
_cell.angle_alpha   90.00
_cell.angle_beta   90.00
_cell.angle_gamma   90.00
#
_symmetry.space_group_name_H-M   'P 1'
#
loop_
_entity.id
_entity.type
_entity.pdbx_description
1 polymer ?
#
loop_
_entity_poly.entity_id
_entity_poly.type
_entity_poly.pdbx_seq_one_letter_code
_entity_poly.pdbx_strand_id
1 'polypeptide(L)'
;MFRAGSGEALAFVSILNLHVLLSEDDQVAAHFGVNKSVDGIKDCKQIGDFLAMIRSMSPTLLFVVEQEADHNLNRLVDRFVEGLNYYSAVFDSIDATSASNLAGDERLVLEEMFGREIENIVACEGPEMIERHERGEDAKQVMDAFGKNGYKAVLERTGLMICWRERPLYALTAWTC
;
A
#
# COMPACT_ATOMS: atom_id res chain seq x y z
N MET A 1 19.37 -5.35 14.87
CA MET A 1 18.62 -4.86 16.04
C MET A 1 18.82 -3.36 16.13
N PHE A 2 17.76 -2.58 15.93
CA PHE A 2 17.79 -1.12 16.00
C PHE A 2 18.05 -0.67 17.45
N ARG A 3 18.86 0.37 17.66
CA ARG A 3 19.15 0.96 18.99
C ARG A 3 19.01 2.47 18.88
N ALA A 4 17.90 3.02 19.38
CA ALA A 4 17.76 4.46 19.58
C ALA A 4 18.36 4.86 20.93
N GLY A 5 19.11 5.97 20.97
CA GLY A 5 19.58 6.56 22.22
C GLY A 5 18.44 7.19 23.01
N SER A 6 18.55 7.19 24.35
CA SER A 6 17.60 7.92 25.19
C SER A 6 17.70 9.43 24.92
N GLY A 7 16.58 10.05 24.52
CA GLY A 7 16.50 11.49 24.23
C GLY A 7 16.71 11.87 22.77
N GLU A 8 16.95 10.92 21.86
CA GLU A 8 17.02 11.18 20.41
C GLU A 8 15.61 11.25 19.80
N ALA A 9 15.41 12.16 18.84
CA ALA A 9 14.21 12.17 18.03
C ALA A 9 14.30 11.06 16.99
N LEU A 10 13.29 10.17 16.98
CA LEU A 10 13.25 9.01 16.08
C LEU A 10 12.20 9.22 14.99
N ALA A 11 12.57 9.00 13.74
CA ALA A 11 11.65 9.00 12.61
C ALA A 11 11.73 7.67 11.85
N PHE A 12 10.58 7.08 11.53
CA PHE A 12 10.44 5.95 10.63
C PHE A 12 9.91 6.42 9.29
N VAL A 13 10.51 5.91 8.21
CA VAL A 13 10.08 6.16 6.85
C VAL A 13 9.86 4.80 6.19
N SER A 14 8.62 4.53 5.78
CA SER A 14 8.24 3.37 4.98
C SER A 14 7.81 3.85 3.61
N ILE A 15 8.40 3.29 2.56
CA ILE A 15 8.07 3.62 1.17
C ILE A 15 7.79 2.31 0.45
N LEU A 16 6.53 2.07 0.10
CA LEU A 16 6.05 0.89 -0.64
C LEU A 16 6.48 -0.41 0.05
N ASN A 17 6.19 -0.56 1.34
CA ASN A 17 6.66 -1.72 2.12
C ASN A 17 5.66 -2.24 3.14
N LEU A 18 4.67 -1.44 3.58
CA LEU A 18 3.71 -1.91 4.58
C LEU A 18 2.72 -2.90 3.99
N HIS A 19 2.38 -2.78 2.70
CA HIS A 19 1.44 -3.69 2.05
C HIS A 19 1.88 -5.17 2.10
N VAL A 20 3.19 -5.43 2.15
CA VAL A 20 3.73 -6.79 2.29
C VAL A 20 3.30 -7.46 3.61
N LEU A 21 3.02 -6.67 4.65
CA LEU A 21 2.59 -7.14 5.96
C LEU A 21 1.07 -7.40 6.05
N LEU A 22 0.34 -7.17 4.96
CA LEU A 22 -1.08 -7.48 4.82
C LEU A 22 -1.31 -8.93 4.35
N SER A 23 -0.25 -9.75 4.30
CA SER A 23 -0.37 -11.16 3.97
C SER A 23 -1.27 -11.89 4.98
N GLU A 24 -2.30 -12.56 4.46
CA GLU A 24 -3.25 -13.36 5.23
C GLU A 24 -3.24 -14.82 4.74
N ASP A 25 -3.60 -15.74 5.64
CA ASP A 25 -3.89 -17.14 5.31
C ASP A 25 -5.30 -17.25 4.73
N ASP A 26 -5.54 -16.56 3.61
CA ASP A 26 -6.84 -16.45 2.97
C ASP A 26 -7.20 -17.73 2.22
N GLN A 27 -8.31 -18.37 2.58
CA GLN A 27 -8.94 -19.36 1.70
C GLN A 27 -9.73 -18.64 0.61
N VAL A 28 -9.36 -18.87 -0.64
CA VAL A 28 -10.00 -18.29 -1.82
C VAL A 28 -11.49 -18.63 -1.85
N ALA A 29 -12.34 -17.61 -1.90
CA ALA A 29 -13.73 -17.80 -2.29
C ALA A 29 -13.77 -18.09 -3.80
N ALA A 30 -13.85 -19.36 -4.19
CA ALA A 30 -13.95 -19.81 -5.60
C ALA A 30 -15.25 -19.39 -6.33
N HIS A 31 -15.96 -18.37 -5.82
CA HIS A 31 -17.22 -17.92 -6.35
C HIS A 31 -17.04 -16.79 -7.36
N PHE A 32 -17.15 -17.15 -8.65
CA PHE A 32 -17.36 -16.23 -9.76
C PHE A 32 -18.78 -15.59 -9.77
N GLY A 33 -19.45 -15.50 -8.61
CA GLY A 33 -20.79 -14.94 -8.48
C GLY A 33 -20.79 -13.42 -8.62
N VAL A 34 -21.92 -12.82 -9.02
CA VAL A 34 -22.11 -11.37 -9.26
C VAL A 34 -22.18 -10.55 -7.95
N ASN A 35 -22.18 -11.21 -6.79
CA ASN A 35 -22.26 -10.51 -5.51
C ASN A 35 -20.92 -9.86 -5.16
N LYS A 36 -20.96 -8.56 -4.82
CA LYS A 36 -19.80 -7.83 -4.30
C LYS A 36 -19.25 -8.50 -3.05
N SER A 37 -17.92 -8.50 -2.89
CA SER A 37 -17.29 -8.76 -1.59
C SER A 37 -17.88 -7.79 -0.57
N VAL A 38 -18.14 -8.30 0.64
CA VAL A 38 -18.22 -7.44 1.81
C VAL A 38 -16.78 -7.34 2.30
N ASP A 39 -16.05 -6.32 1.87
CA ASP A 39 -14.73 -6.03 2.45
C ASP A 39 -14.96 -5.48 3.85
N GLY A 40 -14.88 -6.39 4.82
CA GLY A 40 -14.63 -6.04 6.20
C GLY A 40 -13.13 -5.79 6.38
N ILE A 41 -12.78 -5.03 7.42
CA ILE A 41 -11.37 -4.84 7.82
C ILE A 41 -10.75 -6.22 8.03
N LYS A 42 -9.75 -6.52 7.20
CA LYS A 42 -8.92 -7.72 7.25
C LYS A 42 -8.02 -7.65 8.49
N ASP A 43 -8.10 -8.65 9.38
CA ASP A 43 -7.33 -8.66 10.64
C ASP A 43 -5.91 -9.19 10.38
N CYS A 44 -5.09 -8.35 9.76
CA CYS A 44 -3.70 -8.66 9.46
C CYS A 44 -2.84 -8.56 10.72
N LYS A 45 -2.60 -9.68 11.40
CA LYS A 45 -1.79 -9.71 12.64
C LYS A 45 -0.37 -9.16 12.45
N GLN A 46 0.25 -9.39 11.30
CA GLN A 46 1.65 -9.01 11.04
C GLN A 46 1.85 -7.49 11.01
N ILE A 47 1.02 -6.76 10.27
CA ILE A 47 1.10 -5.29 10.24
C ILE A 47 0.79 -4.71 11.63
N GLY A 48 -0.14 -5.29 12.37
CA GLY A 48 -0.46 -4.88 13.74
C GLY A 48 0.72 -5.02 14.71
N ASP A 49 1.37 -6.19 14.70
CA ASP A 49 2.56 -6.45 15.52
C ASP A 49 3.72 -5.50 15.15
N PHE A 50 3.91 -5.23 13.85
CA PHE A 50 4.93 -4.31 13.37
C PHE A 50 4.68 -2.86 13.80
N LEU A 51 3.45 -2.36 13.64
CA LEU A 51 3.07 -1.01 14.07
C LEU A 51 3.14 -0.86 15.59
N ALA A 52 2.77 -1.90 16.35
CA ALA A 52 2.92 -1.92 17.80
C ALA A 52 4.40 -1.88 18.23
N MET A 53 5.28 -2.56 17.50
CA MET A 53 6.73 -2.51 17.72
C MET A 53 7.28 -1.12 17.44
N ILE A 54 6.93 -0.48 16.32
CA ILE A 54 7.31 0.91 16.02
C ILE A 54 6.84 1.83 17.16
N ARG A 55 5.59 1.66 17.63
CA ARG A 55 5.02 2.47 18.70
C ARG A 55 5.81 2.38 19.99
N SER A 56 6.28 1.17 20.34
CA SER A 56 7.06 0.94 21.56
C SER A 56 8.38 1.72 21.60
N MET A 57 8.84 2.24 20.45
CA MET A 57 10.05 3.06 20.33
C MET A 57 9.77 4.57 20.41
N SER A 58 8.50 4.97 20.58
CA SER A 58 8.05 6.36 20.70
C SER A 58 8.61 7.29 19.60
N PRO A 59 8.43 6.97 18.31
CA PRO A 59 8.91 7.84 17.25
C PRO A 59 8.22 9.19 17.27
N THR A 60 9.00 10.21 16.93
CA THR A 60 8.52 11.56 16.66
C THR A 60 7.73 11.64 15.36
N LEU A 61 8.07 10.80 14.37
CA LEU A 61 7.39 10.75 13.08
C LEU A 61 7.39 9.33 12.52
N LEU A 62 6.24 8.90 11.99
CA LEU A 62 6.13 7.79 11.05
C LEU A 62 5.62 8.37 9.73
N PHE A 63 6.45 8.30 8.69
CA PHE A 63 6.11 8.71 7.33
C PHE A 63 5.90 7.47 6.47
N VAL A 64 4.79 7.41 5.76
CA VAL A 64 4.37 6.24 4.98
C VAL A 64 4.01 6.69 3.58
N VAL A 65 4.60 6.04 2.58
CA VAL A 65 4.25 6.17 1.17
C VAL A 65 3.77 4.80 0.69
N GLU A 66 2.55 4.70 0.18
CA GLU A 66 1.98 3.44 -0.34
C GLU A 66 1.23 3.71 -1.65
N GLN A 67 1.04 2.66 -2.45
CA GLN A 67 0.23 2.69 -3.66
C GLN A 67 -1.24 2.97 -3.30
N GLU A 68 -1.87 3.93 -3.99
CA GLU A 68 -3.29 4.24 -3.79
C GLU A 68 -4.16 3.37 -4.71
N ALA A 69 -4.30 2.10 -4.34
CA ALA A 69 -5.12 1.14 -5.05
C ALA A 69 -5.66 0.08 -4.10
N ASP A 70 -6.80 -0.51 -4.43
CA ASP A 70 -7.38 -1.63 -3.67
C ASP A 70 -7.08 -2.96 -4.35
N HIS A 71 -5.84 -3.44 -4.22
CA HIS A 71 -5.39 -4.71 -4.78
C HIS A 71 -5.50 -5.87 -3.77
N ASN A 72 -5.88 -5.62 -2.52
CA ASN A 72 -6.07 -6.65 -1.51
C ASN A 72 -7.49 -7.28 -1.52
N LEU A 73 -8.25 -7.08 -2.60
CA LEU A 73 -9.62 -7.60 -2.75
C LEU A 73 -9.66 -9.14 -2.80
N ASN A 74 -10.73 -9.70 -2.23
CA ASN A 74 -10.89 -11.15 -2.09
C ASN A 74 -11.15 -11.91 -3.40
N ARG A 75 -11.63 -11.22 -4.45
CA ARG A 75 -12.00 -11.83 -5.73
C ARG A 75 -10.98 -11.44 -6.80
N LEU A 76 -10.45 -12.43 -7.50
CA LEU A 76 -9.52 -12.23 -8.62
C LEU A 76 -10.06 -11.24 -9.66
N VAL A 77 -11.34 -11.34 -10.01
CA VAL A 77 -11.96 -10.43 -11.02
C VAL A 77 -11.91 -8.98 -10.55
N ASP A 78 -12.13 -8.74 -9.25
CA ASP A 78 -12.13 -7.38 -8.71
C ASP A 78 -10.70 -6.83 -8.64
N ARG A 79 -9.73 -7.64 -8.19
CA ARG A 79 -8.29 -7.30 -8.25
C ARG A 79 -7.80 -7.03 -9.66
N PHE A 80 -8.21 -7.86 -10.64
CA PHE A 80 -7.82 -7.70 -12.04
C PHE A 80 -8.34 -6.38 -12.62
N VAL A 81 -9.61 -6.05 -12.38
CA VAL A 81 -10.21 -4.80 -12.87
C VAL A 81 -9.57 -3.58 -12.20
N GLU A 82 -9.33 -3.63 -10.89
CA GLU A 82 -8.66 -2.54 -10.18
C GLU A 82 -7.21 -2.37 -10.66
N GLY A 83 -6.45 -3.47 -10.73
CA GLY A 83 -5.08 -3.49 -11.24
C GLY A 83 -4.98 -2.95 -12.66
N LEU A 84 -5.87 -3.36 -13.57
CA LEU A 84 -5.90 -2.82 -14.93
C LEU A 84 -6.11 -1.31 -14.92
N ASN A 85 -7.04 -0.80 -14.11
CA ASN A 85 -7.32 0.63 -14.02
C ASN A 85 -6.14 1.43 -13.45
N TYR A 86 -5.48 0.90 -12.42
CA TYR A 86 -4.34 1.51 -11.76
C TYR A 86 -3.11 1.52 -12.67
N TYR A 87 -2.67 0.36 -13.15
CA TYR A 87 -1.46 0.26 -13.97
C TYR A 87 -1.64 0.89 -15.35
N SER A 88 -2.85 0.95 -15.91
CA SER A 88 -3.07 1.76 -17.13
C SER A 88 -2.68 3.22 -16.89
N ALA A 89 -3.03 3.80 -15.74
CA ALA A 89 -2.66 5.17 -15.41
C ALA A 89 -1.15 5.33 -15.16
N VAL A 90 -0.52 4.34 -14.52
CA VAL A 90 0.95 4.31 -14.33
C VAL A 90 1.66 4.27 -15.68
N PHE A 91 1.31 3.33 -16.57
CA PHE A 91 1.94 3.19 -17.88
C PHE A 91 1.67 4.39 -18.78
N ASP A 92 0.46 4.99 -18.75
CA ASP A 92 0.18 6.25 -19.43
C ASP A 92 1.10 7.39 -18.95
N SER A 93 1.40 7.44 -17.65
CA SER A 93 2.29 8.46 -17.07
C SER A 93 3.76 8.26 -17.50
N ILE A 94 4.21 7.01 -17.61
CA ILE A 94 5.53 6.65 -18.11
C ILE A 94 5.63 7.06 -19.58
N ASP A 95 4.66 6.68 -20.42
CA ASP A 95 4.68 6.97 -21.85
C ASP A 95 4.72 8.47 -22.13
N ALA A 96 3.91 9.25 -21.40
CA ALA A 96 3.93 10.70 -21.48
C ALA A 96 5.28 11.33 -21.07
N THR A 97 6.01 10.69 -20.15
CA THR A 97 7.33 11.14 -19.69
C THR A 97 8.45 10.66 -20.62
N SER A 98 8.35 9.44 -21.16
CA SER A 98 9.30 8.84 -22.10
C SER A 98 9.37 9.60 -23.42
N ALA A 99 8.25 10.17 -23.88
CA ALA A 99 8.24 11.07 -25.04
C ALA A 99 9.13 12.31 -24.85
N SER A 100 9.50 12.62 -23.61
CA SER A 100 10.26 13.82 -23.26
C SER A 100 11.71 13.57 -22.82
N ASN A 101 12.04 12.50 -22.05
CA ASN A 101 13.36 12.41 -21.40
C ASN A 101 13.90 11.02 -20.96
N LEU A 102 13.13 9.92 -21.00
CA LEU A 102 13.64 8.62 -20.50
C LEU A 102 14.42 7.87 -21.58
N ALA A 103 15.57 7.30 -21.22
CA ALA A 103 16.26 6.35 -22.10
C ALA A 103 15.43 5.05 -22.23
N GLY A 104 15.45 4.40 -23.39
CA GLY A 104 14.66 3.18 -23.63
C GLY A 104 14.93 2.07 -22.61
N ASP A 105 16.16 1.98 -22.11
CA ASP A 105 16.57 0.99 -21.11
C ASP A 105 15.94 1.25 -19.73
N GLU A 106 15.76 2.52 -19.32
CA GLU A 106 15.12 2.87 -18.05
C GLU A 106 13.64 2.55 -18.05
N ARG A 107 12.96 2.80 -19.18
CA ARG A 107 11.55 2.44 -19.37
C ARG A 107 11.34 0.93 -19.22
N LEU A 108 12.19 0.13 -19.86
CA LEU A 108 12.06 -1.33 -19.82
C LEU A 108 12.18 -1.87 -18.38
N VAL A 109 13.12 -1.33 -17.59
CA VAL A 109 13.30 -1.72 -16.18
C VAL A 109 12.05 -1.39 -15.34
N LEU A 110 11.44 -0.23 -15.57
CA LEU A 110 10.19 0.16 -14.88
C LEU A 110 9.03 -0.76 -15.28
N GLU A 111 8.85 -1.00 -16.58
CA GLU A 111 7.78 -1.88 -17.09
C GLU A 111 7.94 -3.31 -16.58
N GLU A 112 9.17 -3.84 -16.47
CA GLU A 112 9.45 -5.16 -15.90
C GLU A 112 9.20 -5.21 -14.39
N MET A 113 9.50 -4.13 -13.67
CA MET A 113 9.20 -4.03 -12.23
C MET A 113 7.68 -4.06 -11.99
N PHE A 114 6.92 -3.21 -12.68
CA PHE A 114 5.45 -3.21 -12.58
C PHE A 114 4.83 -4.51 -13.12
N GLY A 115 5.43 -5.13 -14.14
CA GLY A 115 4.99 -6.43 -14.65
C GLY A 115 5.02 -7.52 -13.59
N ARG A 116 6.05 -7.53 -12.72
CA ARG A 116 6.14 -8.46 -11.59
C ARG A 116 5.10 -8.18 -10.51
N GLU A 117 4.80 -6.91 -10.23
CA GLU A 117 3.73 -6.56 -9.30
C GLU A 117 2.36 -7.04 -9.82
N ILE A 118 2.06 -6.76 -11.11
CA ILE A 118 0.84 -7.22 -11.78
C ILE A 118 0.73 -8.74 -11.74
N GLU A 119 1.81 -9.46 -12.04
CA GLU A 119 1.84 -10.92 -11.96
C GLU A 119 1.49 -11.41 -10.56
N ASN A 120 2.07 -10.80 -9.52
CA ASN A 120 1.77 -11.20 -8.15
C ASN A 120 0.30 -10.96 -7.76
N ILE A 121 -0.27 -9.81 -8.12
CA ILE A 121 -1.69 -9.46 -7.83
C ILE A 121 -2.68 -10.44 -8.50
N VAL A 122 -2.36 -10.87 -9.73
CA VAL A 122 -3.27 -11.64 -10.58
C VAL A 122 -3.05 -13.16 -10.46
N ALA A 123 -1.80 -13.61 -10.32
CA ALA A 123 -1.45 -15.02 -10.39
C ALA A 123 -1.20 -15.67 -9.02
N CYS A 124 -0.88 -14.89 -7.99
CA CYS A 124 -0.61 -15.42 -6.65
C CYS A 124 -1.84 -15.30 -5.74
N GLU A 125 -1.90 -16.16 -4.72
CA GLU A 125 -2.95 -16.17 -3.70
C GLU A 125 -2.34 -16.49 -2.32
N GLY A 126 -3.11 -16.25 -1.25
CA GLY A 126 -2.71 -16.56 0.12
C GLY A 126 -1.33 -15.99 0.47
N PRO A 127 -0.43 -16.75 1.13
CA PRO A 127 0.88 -16.24 1.53
C PRO A 127 1.84 -15.97 0.36
N GLU A 128 1.57 -16.50 -0.84
CA GLU A 128 2.37 -16.22 -2.05
C GLU A 128 2.03 -14.85 -2.66
N MET A 129 0.83 -14.33 -2.37
CA MET A 129 0.43 -12.98 -2.78
C MET A 129 0.99 -11.95 -1.78
N ILE A 130 1.94 -11.16 -2.26
CA ILE A 130 2.72 -10.17 -1.53
C ILE A 130 2.20 -8.75 -1.79
N GLU A 131 1.83 -8.45 -3.04
CA GLU A 131 1.40 -7.15 -3.51
C GLU A 131 -0.07 -6.90 -3.14
N ARG A 132 -0.29 -6.41 -1.91
CA ARG A 132 -1.60 -6.24 -1.28
C ARG A 132 -1.91 -4.78 -0.99
N HIS A 133 -1.98 -3.95 -2.03
CA HIS A 133 -2.24 -2.53 -1.83
C HIS A 133 -3.64 -2.28 -1.26
N GLU A 134 -3.75 -1.31 -0.36
CA GLU A 134 -5.00 -0.80 0.19
C GLU A 134 -5.03 0.73 0.03
N ARG A 135 -6.21 1.30 -0.17
CA ARG A 135 -6.38 2.76 -0.29
C ARG A 135 -6.03 3.45 1.03
N GLY A 136 -5.60 4.71 0.96
CA GLY A 136 -5.20 5.48 2.13
C GLY A 136 -6.31 5.63 3.20
N GLU A 137 -7.58 5.57 2.81
CA GLU A 137 -8.72 5.57 3.74
C GLU A 137 -8.81 4.26 4.54
N ASP A 138 -8.53 3.12 3.91
CA ASP A 138 -8.55 1.80 4.55
C ASP A 138 -7.30 1.62 5.41
N ALA A 139 -6.14 2.02 4.90
CA ALA A 139 -4.90 2.08 5.66
C ALA A 139 -5.03 2.99 6.90
N LYS A 140 -5.78 4.10 6.80
CA LYS A 140 -6.09 4.95 7.96
C LYS A 140 -6.97 4.23 8.98
N GLN A 141 -7.97 3.46 8.56
CA GLN A 141 -8.78 2.67 9.49
C GLN A 141 -7.94 1.64 10.24
N VAL A 142 -7.01 0.97 9.55
CA VAL A 142 -6.03 0.06 10.14
C VAL A 142 -5.19 0.81 11.19
N MET A 143 -4.60 1.96 10.81
CA MET A 143 -3.81 2.79 11.73
C MET A 143 -4.62 3.30 12.94
N ASP A 144 -5.87 3.72 12.74
CA ASP A 144 -6.78 4.21 13.78
C ASP A 144 -7.23 3.07 14.72
N ALA A 145 -7.41 1.86 14.21
CA ALA A 145 -7.70 0.66 15.00
C ALA A 145 -6.55 0.35 15.97
N PHE A 146 -5.30 0.54 15.52
CA PHE A 146 -4.11 0.47 16.37
C PHE A 146 -3.87 1.77 17.19
N GLY A 147 -4.54 2.86 16.81
CA GLY A 147 -4.31 4.25 17.21
C GLY A 147 -5.19 4.79 18.32
N LYS A 148 -6.19 4.04 18.84
CA LYS A 148 -7.09 4.53 19.91
C LYS A 148 -6.39 5.09 21.17
N ASN A 149 -5.08 4.88 21.36
CA ASN A 149 -4.27 5.44 22.45
C ASN A 149 -2.89 6.06 22.04
N GLY A 150 -2.60 6.40 20.78
CA GLY A 150 -1.25 6.93 20.43
C GLY A 150 -1.12 7.62 19.09
N TYR A 151 -1.21 6.89 17.98
CA TYR A 151 -1.02 7.49 16.66
C TYR A 151 -2.13 8.49 16.32
N LYS A 152 -1.75 9.75 16.12
CA LYS A 152 -2.61 10.79 15.55
C LYS A 152 -2.11 11.08 14.14
N ALA A 153 -3.01 10.98 13.16
CA ALA A 153 -2.78 11.56 11.85
C ALA A 153 -2.63 13.08 12.05
N VAL A 154 -1.47 13.64 11.71
CA VAL A 154 -1.21 15.09 11.90
C VAL A 154 -1.75 15.92 10.71
N LEU A 155 -2.34 15.28 9.70
CA LEU A 155 -3.04 15.95 8.60
C LEU A 155 -4.54 15.64 8.63
N GLU A 156 -5.35 16.63 9.00
CA GLU A 156 -6.82 16.50 9.14
C GLU A 156 -7.58 16.42 7.80
N ARG A 157 -6.90 16.43 6.66
CA ARG A 157 -7.46 16.10 5.35
C ARG A 157 -6.42 15.27 4.61
N THR A 158 -6.64 13.95 4.59
CA THR A 158 -6.03 12.90 3.74
C THR A 158 -4.70 13.28 3.09
N GLY A 159 -3.63 12.53 3.40
CA GLY A 159 -2.25 12.80 2.99
C GLY A 159 -2.02 13.26 1.54
N LEU A 160 -0.81 13.74 1.24
CA LEU A 160 -0.48 14.19 -0.12
C LEU A 160 -0.62 13.01 -1.09
N MET A 161 -1.39 13.20 -2.16
CA MET A 161 -1.55 12.21 -3.20
C MET A 161 -0.70 12.59 -4.42
N ILE A 162 0.06 11.65 -4.96
CA ILE A 162 0.65 11.76 -6.29
C ILE A 162 -0.37 11.20 -7.27
N CYS A 163 -0.79 12.00 -8.24
CA CYS A 163 -1.85 11.64 -9.19
C CYS A 163 -1.40 11.75 -10.64
N TRP A 164 -1.97 10.92 -11.51
CA TRP A 164 -1.92 11.07 -12.97
C TRP A 164 -3.32 11.36 -13.53
N ARG A 165 -3.52 12.56 -14.13
CA ARG A 165 -4.81 12.99 -14.71
C ARG A 165 -6.00 12.74 -13.77
N GLU A 166 -5.92 13.26 -12.55
CA GLU A 166 -6.91 13.09 -11.46
C GLU A 166 -7.02 11.67 -10.88
N ARG A 167 -6.25 10.69 -11.35
CA ARG A 167 -6.19 9.36 -10.74
C ARG A 167 -5.08 9.33 -9.68
N PRO A 168 -5.39 9.11 -8.40
CA PRO A 168 -4.38 8.87 -7.39
C PRO A 168 -3.55 7.62 -7.72
N LEU A 169 -2.23 7.73 -7.56
CA LEU A 169 -1.29 6.62 -7.74
C LEU A 169 -0.59 6.28 -6.43
N TYR A 170 -0.21 7.28 -5.64
CA TYR A 170 0.48 7.05 -4.36
C TYR A 170 -0.07 7.99 -3.28
N ALA A 171 -0.23 7.46 -2.07
CA ALA A 171 -0.58 8.20 -0.86
C ALA A 171 0.65 8.45 0.01
N LEU A 172 0.84 9.68 0.47
CA LEU A 172 1.92 10.07 1.37
C LEU A 172 1.30 10.57 2.68
N THR A 173 1.52 9.84 3.76
CA THR A 173 0.91 10.11 5.08
C THR A 173 1.97 10.27 6.16
N ALA A 174 1.68 11.11 7.15
CA ALA A 174 2.55 11.37 8.30
C ALA A 174 1.76 11.22 9.60
N TRP A 175 2.37 10.50 10.55
CA TRP A 175 1.76 10.08 11.81
C TRP A 175 2.71 10.39 12.96
N THR A 176 2.15 10.80 14.09
CA THR A 176 2.90 10.99 15.34
C THR A 176 2.32 10.10 16.42
N CYS A 177 3.17 9.50 17.26
CA CYS A 177 2.77 8.74 18.44
C CYS A 177 2.23 9.61 19.58
#